data_AF-A0A350AC13-F1
#
_entry.id   AF-A0A350AC13-F1
#
_cell.length_a   1.000
_cell.length_b   1.000
_cell.length_c   1.000
_cell.angle_alpha   90.00
_cell.angle_beta   90.00
_cell.angle_gamma   90.00
#
_symmetry.space_group_name_H-M   'P 1'
#
loop_
_entity.id
_entity.type
_entity.pdbx_description
1 polymer ?
#
loop_
_entity_poly.entity_id
_entity_poly.type
_entity_poly.pdbx_seq_one_letter_code
_entity_poly.pdbx_strand_id
1 'polypeptide(L)'
;FYGGGAGRFWPETWARFADIIPKDEQSDLIAAYHKRLFSGDLSTEIRYSKAWCSWENALASMASDGHGGDSPGDYARAFARLENHYFTHNAFLDFDGQILANMGRIGHIPGFIVQGRYDMICPPESAWRVAKAWPNADLHLVRNAGHALSEPGISSELVRIMDRIADAARCAE
;
A
#
# COMPACT_ATOMS: atom_id res chain seq x y z
N PHE A 1 8.75 1.98 1.33
CA PHE A 1 7.94 2.55 2.41
C PHE A 1 8.61 2.37 3.77
N TYR A 2 8.57 1.18 4.39
CA TYR A 2 9.12 0.90 5.74
C TYR A 2 10.65 0.92 5.88
N GLY A 3 11.39 0.93 4.77
CA GLY A 3 12.84 1.20 4.78
C GLY A 3 13.22 2.69 4.89
N GLY A 4 12.27 3.57 5.22
CA GLY A 4 12.52 5.01 5.42
C GLY A 4 12.54 5.88 4.16
N GLY A 5 12.28 5.31 2.97
CA GLY A 5 12.27 6.07 1.72
C GLY A 5 11.25 7.22 1.71
N ALA A 6 10.01 6.94 2.13
CA ALA A 6 8.97 7.97 2.28
C ALA A 6 9.23 8.91 3.47
N GLY A 7 9.93 8.43 4.50
CA GLY A 7 10.30 9.24 5.67
C GLY A 7 11.24 10.40 5.36
N ARG A 8 11.91 10.40 4.20
CA ARG A 8 12.69 11.55 3.73
C ARG A 8 11.83 12.76 3.33
N PHE A 9 10.56 12.52 2.99
CA PHE A 9 9.61 13.57 2.64
C PHE A 9 8.73 13.99 3.83
N TRP A 10 8.61 13.10 4.82
CA TRP A 10 7.78 13.28 6.02
C TRP A 10 8.57 12.95 7.29
N PRO A 11 9.64 13.70 7.61
CA PRO A 11 10.55 13.35 8.70
C PRO A 11 9.85 13.36 10.07
N GLU A 12 8.90 14.26 10.30
CA GLU A 12 8.15 14.36 11.56
C GLU A 12 7.19 13.19 11.74
N THR A 13 6.49 12.79 10.66
CA THR A 13 5.59 11.63 10.68
C THR A 13 6.40 10.34 10.81
N TRP A 14 7.54 10.26 10.13
CA TRP A 14 8.46 9.13 10.24
C TRP A 14 9.01 8.98 11.64
N ALA A 15 9.42 10.07 12.30
CA ALA A 15 9.91 10.03 13.68
C ALA A 15 8.86 9.44 14.64
N ARG A 16 7.57 9.80 14.50
CA ARG A 16 6.48 9.22 15.30
C ARG A 16 6.33 7.70 15.13
N PHE A 17 6.69 7.17 13.96
CA PHE A 17 6.66 5.74 13.64
C PHE A 17 7.95 5.03 14.08
N ALA A 18 9.12 5.55 13.72
CA ALA A 18 10.40 4.87 13.94
C ALA A 18 10.92 5.03 15.38
N ASP A 19 10.75 6.19 16.03
CA ASP A 19 11.41 6.49 17.31
C ASP A 19 10.78 5.75 18.51
N ILE A 20 9.58 5.19 18.34
CA ILE A 20 9.00 4.31 19.36
C ILE A 20 9.67 2.93 19.38
N ILE A 21 10.47 2.61 18.36
CA ILE A 21 11.28 1.40 18.27
C ILE A 21 12.69 1.71 18.80
N PRO A 22 13.28 0.85 19.67
CA PRO A 22 14.66 0.96 20.12
C PRO A 22 15.65 1.10 18.96
N LYS A 23 16.65 1.96 19.11
CA LYS A 23 17.57 2.36 18.03
C LYS A 23 18.31 1.17 17.40
N ASP A 24 18.62 0.14 18.18
CA ASP A 24 19.27 -1.09 17.74
C ASP A 24 18.36 -2.00 16.89
N GLU A 25 17.04 -1.80 16.95
CA GLU A 25 16.06 -2.55 16.16
C GLU A 25 15.55 -1.77 14.92
N GLN A 26 15.88 -0.49 14.76
CA GLN A 26 15.35 0.36 13.67
C GLN A 26 15.86 0.00 12.27
N SER A 27 16.83 -0.91 12.15
CA SER A 27 17.33 -1.40 10.85
C SER A 27 16.32 -2.30 10.13
N ASP A 28 15.41 -2.93 10.86
CA ASP A 28 14.31 -3.73 10.32
C ASP A 28 13.02 -3.45 11.10
N LEU A 29 12.28 -2.44 10.64
CA LEU A 29 11.04 -2.03 11.29
C LEU A 29 9.93 -3.07 11.12
N ILE A 30 9.96 -3.92 10.11
CA ILE A 30 8.98 -5.01 9.97
C ILE A 30 9.17 -6.01 11.11
N ALA A 31 10.39 -6.50 11.30
CA ALA A 31 10.71 -7.43 12.38
C ALA A 31 10.54 -6.80 13.77
N ALA A 32 10.94 -5.53 13.93
CA ALA A 32 10.77 -4.82 15.19
C ALA A 32 9.30 -4.71 15.58
N TYR A 33 8.43 -4.28 14.65
CA TYR A 33 6.98 -4.23 14.90
C TYR A 33 6.40 -5.63 15.10
N HIS A 34 6.84 -6.66 14.38
CA HIS A 34 6.37 -8.04 14.55
C HIS A 34 6.48 -8.50 16.01
N LYS A 35 7.63 -8.25 16.67
CA LYS A 35 7.83 -8.60 18.09
C LYS A 35 6.78 -7.98 19.01
N ARG A 36 6.30 -6.77 18.71
CA ARG A 36 5.34 -6.02 19.52
C ARG A 36 3.90 -6.36 19.19
N LEU A 37 3.60 -6.49 17.90
CA LEU A 37 2.28 -6.82 17.35
C LEU A 37 1.83 -8.26 17.67
N PHE A 38 2.77 -9.14 18.02
CA PHE A 38 2.51 -10.53 18.42
C PHE A 38 3.05 -10.84 19.82
N SER A 39 3.16 -9.81 20.68
CA SER A 39 3.74 -9.93 22.03
C SER A 39 2.84 -10.67 23.03
N GLY A 40 1.54 -10.78 22.76
CA GLY A 40 0.56 -11.32 23.72
C GLY A 40 0.09 -10.31 24.76
N ASP A 41 0.68 -9.11 24.82
CA ASP A 41 0.19 -8.00 25.64
C ASP A 41 -0.69 -7.06 24.80
N LEU A 42 -1.99 -7.04 25.10
CA LEU A 42 -2.98 -6.29 24.34
C LEU A 42 -2.67 -4.78 24.28
N SER A 43 -2.14 -4.22 25.38
CA SER A 43 -1.84 -2.79 25.46
C SER A 43 -0.69 -2.39 24.53
N THR A 44 0.37 -3.20 24.49
CA THR A 44 1.50 -3.09 23.58
C THR A 44 1.05 -3.27 22.15
N GLU A 45 0.29 -4.33 21.87
CA GLU A 45 -0.21 -4.61 20.52
C GLU A 45 -1.00 -3.42 19.98
N ILE A 46 -1.95 -2.86 20.74
CA ILE A 46 -2.74 -1.69 20.31
C ILE A 46 -1.86 -0.46 20.11
N ARG A 47 -0.94 -0.16 21.03
CA ARG A 47 -0.07 1.01 20.95
C ARG A 47 0.75 1.03 19.65
N TYR A 48 1.42 -0.07 19.34
CA TYR A 48 2.25 -0.15 18.13
C TYR A 48 1.38 -0.25 16.87
N SER A 49 0.23 -0.92 16.95
CA SER A 49 -0.71 -0.97 15.82
C SER A 49 -1.24 0.42 15.43
N LYS A 50 -1.55 1.27 16.40
CA LYS A 50 -1.96 2.65 16.14
C LYS A 50 -0.87 3.47 15.46
N ALA A 51 0.39 3.31 15.88
CA ALA A 51 1.52 3.98 15.24
C ALA A 51 1.70 3.52 13.79
N TRP A 52 1.54 2.22 13.53
CA TRP A 52 1.57 1.65 12.18
C TRP A 52 0.46 2.23 11.29
N CYS A 53 -0.80 2.17 11.72
CA CYS A 53 -1.93 2.73 10.97
C CYS A 53 -1.79 4.24 10.74
N SER A 54 -1.29 4.99 11.73
CA SER A 54 -1.10 6.44 11.59
C SER A 54 -0.04 6.76 10.52
N TRP A 55 1.04 5.97 10.44
CA TRP A 55 2.06 6.12 9.41
C TRP A 55 1.50 5.85 8.00
N GLU A 56 0.75 4.76 7.83
CA GLU A 56 0.09 4.40 6.57
C GLU A 56 -0.91 5.46 6.12
N ASN A 57 -1.86 5.81 6.99
CA ASN A 57 -2.94 6.75 6.69
C ASN A 57 -2.40 8.14 6.34
N ALA A 58 -1.34 8.58 7.03
CA ALA A 58 -0.71 9.87 6.78
C ALA A 58 -0.17 10.01 5.35
N LEU A 59 0.07 8.91 4.64
CA LEU A 59 0.67 8.90 3.31
C LEU A 59 -0.26 8.32 2.23
N ALA A 60 -1.51 8.04 2.61
CA ALA A 60 -2.49 7.48 1.70
C ALA A 60 -2.98 8.51 0.67
N SER A 61 -3.05 9.80 1.03
CA SER A 61 -3.56 10.86 0.14
C SER A 61 -2.54 11.98 -0.11
N MET A 62 -2.57 12.55 -1.32
CA MET A 62 -1.86 13.78 -1.69
C MET A 62 -2.27 14.99 -0.85
N ALA A 63 -3.54 15.07 -0.45
CA ALA A 63 -4.05 16.18 0.36
C ALA A 63 -3.76 15.99 1.86
N SER A 64 -3.07 14.90 2.24
CA SER A 64 -2.68 14.66 3.62
C SER A 64 -1.80 15.80 4.14
N ASP A 65 -2.04 16.18 5.39
CA ASP A 65 -1.19 17.09 6.17
C ASP A 65 -0.16 16.32 7.03
N GLY A 66 -0.05 15.00 6.82
CA GLY A 66 0.83 14.11 7.58
C GLY A 66 0.22 13.58 8.88
N HIS A 67 -1.03 13.91 9.18
CA HIS A 67 -1.77 13.37 10.30
C HIS A 67 -2.61 12.17 9.85
N GLY A 68 -2.20 10.95 10.20
CA GLY A 68 -2.94 9.72 9.84
C GLY A 68 -4.19 9.43 10.65
N GLY A 69 -4.62 10.39 11.50
CA GLY A 69 -5.71 10.23 12.44
C GLY A 69 -5.44 9.20 13.54
N ASP A 70 -6.47 8.95 14.36
CA ASP A 70 -6.47 7.87 15.35
C ASP A 70 -7.46 6.78 14.90
N SER A 71 -6.95 5.55 14.79
CA SER A 71 -7.76 4.40 14.44
C SER A 71 -8.31 3.72 15.71
N PRO A 72 -9.54 3.18 15.68
CA PRO A 72 -10.04 2.35 16.78
C PRO A 72 -9.06 1.22 17.11
N GLY A 73 -8.86 0.93 18.40
CA GLY A 73 -7.81 0.01 18.84
C GLY A 73 -7.91 -1.39 18.22
N ASP A 74 -9.12 -1.95 18.16
CA ASP A 74 -9.35 -3.27 17.58
C ASP A 74 -9.11 -3.30 16.06
N TYR A 75 -9.52 -2.24 15.36
CA TYR A 75 -9.25 -2.08 13.93
C TYR A 75 -7.76 -1.98 13.66
N ALA A 76 -7.08 -1.08 14.38
CA ALA A 76 -5.64 -0.87 14.21
C ALA A 76 -4.88 -2.18 14.44
N ARG A 77 -5.24 -2.90 15.51
CA ARG A 77 -4.65 -4.18 15.86
C ARG A 77 -4.87 -5.25 14.80
N ALA A 78 -6.07 -5.36 14.24
CA ALA A 78 -6.33 -6.31 13.17
C ALA A 78 -5.53 -5.96 11.91
N PHE A 79 -5.59 -4.69 11.49
CA PHE A 79 -4.92 -4.17 10.30
C PHE A 79 -3.40 -4.39 10.36
N ALA A 80 -2.73 -3.85 11.38
CA ALA A 80 -1.27 -3.91 11.49
C ALA A 80 -0.75 -5.34 11.62
N ARG A 81 -1.47 -6.21 12.35
CA ARG A 81 -1.06 -7.62 12.49
C ARG A 81 -1.18 -8.38 11.18
N LEU A 82 -2.25 -8.16 10.41
CA LEU A 82 -2.42 -8.83 9.11
C LEU A 82 -1.33 -8.43 8.13
N GLU A 83 -1.08 -7.12 7.96
CA GLU A 83 -0.03 -6.65 7.06
C GLU A 83 1.35 -7.14 7.48
N ASN A 84 1.71 -6.93 8.75
CA ASN A 84 3.01 -7.33 9.27
C ASN A 84 3.22 -8.85 9.17
N HIS A 85 2.16 -9.66 9.35
CA HIS A 85 2.22 -11.10 9.15
C HIS A 85 2.58 -11.46 7.71
N TYR A 86 1.91 -10.86 6.71
CA TYR A 86 2.24 -11.10 5.30
C TYR A 86 3.65 -10.62 4.96
N PHE A 87 4.07 -9.45 5.43
CA PHE A 87 5.43 -8.95 5.19
C PHE A 87 6.50 -9.85 5.81
N THR A 88 6.28 -10.34 7.03
CA THR A 88 7.21 -11.25 7.72
C THR A 88 7.37 -12.59 6.99
N HIS A 89 6.35 -13.02 6.23
CA HIS A 89 6.37 -14.29 5.50
C HIS A 89 6.58 -14.10 3.99
N ASN A 90 7.11 -12.95 3.54
CA ASN A 90 7.33 -12.63 2.13
C ASN A 90 6.07 -12.86 1.27
N ALA A 91 4.91 -12.49 1.82
CA ALA A 91 3.57 -12.71 1.26
C ALA A 91 3.27 -14.17 0.86
N PHE A 92 3.97 -15.14 1.47
CA PHE A 92 3.87 -16.57 1.15
C PHE A 92 4.20 -16.89 -0.32
N LEU A 93 5.04 -16.06 -0.93
CA LEU A 93 5.59 -16.28 -2.26
C LEU A 93 6.86 -17.13 -2.17
N ASP A 94 7.10 -17.94 -3.20
CA ASP A 94 8.26 -18.82 -3.30
C ASP A 94 9.56 -18.02 -3.49
N PHE A 95 9.48 -16.85 -4.14
CA PHE A 95 10.63 -15.97 -4.40
C PHE A 95 10.22 -14.53 -4.71
N ASP A 96 11.15 -13.59 -4.52
CA ASP A 96 10.95 -12.18 -4.85
C ASP A 96 10.72 -11.96 -6.34
N GLY A 97 9.63 -11.25 -6.66
CA GLY A 97 9.23 -10.99 -8.05
C GLY A 97 8.45 -12.12 -8.71
N GLN A 98 8.02 -13.15 -7.96
CA GLN A 98 7.22 -14.27 -8.49
C GLN A 98 5.96 -13.81 -9.25
N ILE A 99 5.28 -12.75 -8.80
CA ILE A 99 4.12 -12.19 -9.51
C ILE A 99 4.53 -11.72 -10.92
N LEU A 100 5.58 -10.89 -11.02
CA LEU A 100 6.07 -10.37 -12.29
C LEU A 100 6.56 -11.48 -13.23
N ALA A 101 7.27 -12.48 -12.69
CA ALA A 101 7.75 -13.63 -13.45
C ALA A 101 6.61 -14.46 -14.06
N ASN A 102 5.41 -14.42 -13.44
CA ASN A 102 4.25 -15.21 -13.85
C ASN A 102 3.17 -14.40 -14.60
N MET A 103 3.42 -13.13 -14.93
CA MET A 103 2.43 -12.27 -15.60
C MET A 103 1.93 -12.81 -16.93
N GLY A 104 2.76 -13.58 -17.65
CA GLY A 104 2.36 -14.26 -18.89
C GLY A 104 1.13 -15.16 -18.75
N ARG A 105 0.85 -15.67 -17.53
CA ARG A 105 -0.33 -16.50 -17.24
C ARG A 105 -1.65 -15.76 -17.43
N ILE A 106 -1.67 -14.45 -17.21
CA ILE A 106 -2.85 -13.58 -17.41
C ILE A 106 -2.69 -12.65 -18.61
N GLY A 107 -1.60 -12.76 -19.37
CA GLY A 107 -1.26 -11.83 -20.45
C GLY A 107 -2.33 -11.70 -21.54
N HIS A 108 -3.18 -12.72 -21.70
CA HIS A 108 -4.30 -12.76 -22.65
C HIS A 108 -5.56 -12.04 -22.13
N ILE A 109 -5.68 -11.82 -20.82
CA ILE A 109 -6.83 -11.17 -20.20
C ILE A 109 -6.68 -9.65 -20.37
N PRO A 110 -7.68 -8.92 -20.91
CA PRO A 110 -7.65 -7.47 -20.92
C PRO A 110 -7.75 -6.91 -19.50
N GLY A 111 -7.01 -5.85 -19.20
CA GLY A 111 -6.99 -5.25 -17.87
C GLY A 111 -6.70 -3.76 -17.88
N PHE A 112 -6.99 -3.12 -16.76
CA PHE A 112 -6.67 -1.72 -16.52
C PHE A 112 -5.90 -1.60 -15.20
N ILE A 113 -4.90 -0.73 -15.17
CA ILE A 113 -4.10 -0.43 -13.98
C ILE A 113 -4.25 1.06 -13.70
N VAL A 114 -4.87 1.41 -12.58
CA VAL A 114 -5.01 2.81 -12.14
C VAL A 114 -4.07 3.04 -10.97
N GLN A 115 -3.14 4.00 -11.11
CA GLN A 115 -2.09 4.25 -10.12
C GLN A 115 -1.89 5.75 -9.93
N GLY A 116 -1.80 6.21 -8.67
CA GLY A 116 -1.47 7.60 -8.37
C GLY A 116 0.02 7.87 -8.62
N ARG A 117 0.33 9.00 -9.24
CA ARG A 117 1.71 9.40 -9.58
C ARG A 117 2.58 9.61 -8.34
N TYR A 118 1.99 10.02 -7.22
CA TYR A 118 2.70 10.34 -5.98
C TYR A 118 2.32 9.39 -4.85
N ASP A 119 1.90 8.16 -5.19
CA ASP A 119 1.72 7.10 -4.21
C ASP A 119 3.05 6.79 -3.51
N MET A 120 3.13 7.13 -2.22
CA MET A 120 4.31 6.91 -1.38
C MET A 120 4.34 5.51 -0.76
N ILE A 121 3.20 4.83 -0.69
CA ILE A 121 3.04 3.51 -0.08
C ILE A 121 3.49 2.45 -1.09
N CYS A 122 2.91 2.50 -2.29
CA CYS A 122 3.19 1.63 -3.42
C CYS A 122 3.70 2.47 -4.61
N PRO A 123 5.01 2.76 -4.70
CA PRO A 123 5.55 3.63 -5.74
C PRO A 123 5.14 3.21 -7.17
N PRO A 124 4.88 4.17 -8.08
CA PRO A 124 4.38 3.90 -9.44
C PRO A 124 5.26 2.99 -10.30
N GLU A 125 6.54 2.81 -9.92
CA GLU A 125 7.45 1.88 -10.57
C GLU A 125 6.87 0.46 -10.64
N SER A 126 6.21 0.00 -9.57
CA SER A 126 5.59 -1.33 -9.54
C SER A 126 4.49 -1.47 -10.59
N ALA A 127 3.57 -0.51 -10.68
CA ALA A 127 2.51 -0.48 -11.69
C ALA A 127 3.08 -0.43 -13.12
N TRP A 128 4.15 0.34 -13.33
CA TRP A 128 4.83 0.42 -14.62
C TRP A 128 5.50 -0.90 -15.02
N ARG A 129 6.13 -1.60 -14.07
CA ARG A 129 6.71 -2.94 -14.31
C ARG A 129 5.63 -3.96 -14.66
N VAL A 130 4.48 -3.93 -13.97
CA VAL A 130 3.33 -4.80 -14.27
C VAL A 130 2.81 -4.52 -15.68
N ALA A 131 2.58 -3.26 -16.04
CA ALA A 131 2.11 -2.89 -17.38
C ALA A 131 3.07 -3.33 -18.50
N LYS A 132 4.38 -3.25 -18.26
CA LYS A 132 5.38 -3.77 -19.21
C LYS A 132 5.32 -5.29 -19.39
N ALA A 133 4.95 -6.02 -18.34
CA ALA A 133 4.87 -7.48 -18.35
C ALA A 133 3.49 -8.02 -18.75
N TRP A 134 2.47 -7.15 -18.85
CA TRP A 134 1.09 -7.50 -19.19
C TRP A 134 0.65 -6.72 -20.44
N PRO A 135 0.86 -7.25 -21.65
CA PRO A 135 0.63 -6.53 -22.91
C PRO A 135 -0.82 -6.06 -23.12
N ASN A 136 -1.79 -6.79 -22.55
CA ASN A 136 -3.21 -6.45 -22.64
C ASN A 136 -3.70 -5.55 -21.49
N ALA A 137 -2.79 -4.95 -20.71
CA ALA A 137 -3.14 -3.98 -19.68
C ALA A 137 -2.94 -2.53 -20.14
N ASP A 138 -3.95 -1.71 -19.91
CA ASP A 138 -3.88 -0.25 -20.07
C ASP A 138 -3.46 0.39 -18.74
N LEU A 139 -2.33 1.12 -18.73
CA LEU A 139 -1.83 1.81 -17.53
C LEU A 139 -2.27 3.27 -17.49
N HIS A 140 -2.99 3.64 -16.43
CA HIS A 140 -3.52 4.97 -16.16
C HIS A 140 -2.80 5.57 -14.93
N LEU A 141 -1.83 6.46 -15.19
CA LEU A 141 -1.12 7.17 -14.14
C LEU A 141 -1.80 8.50 -13.83
N VAL A 142 -2.50 8.57 -12.70
CA VAL A 142 -3.24 9.76 -12.26
C VAL A 142 -2.27 10.78 -11.70
N ARG A 143 -2.14 11.92 -12.39
CA ARG A 143 -1.09 12.92 -12.14
C ARG A 143 -1.10 13.49 -10.71
N ASN A 144 -2.27 13.82 -10.18
CA ASN A 144 -2.42 14.49 -8.89
C ASN A 144 -3.12 13.57 -7.89
N ALA A 145 -2.57 12.37 -7.64
CA ALA A 145 -3.12 11.40 -6.70
C ALA A 145 -2.03 10.63 -5.95
N GLY A 146 -2.34 10.30 -4.68
CA GLY A 146 -1.58 9.40 -3.84
C GLY A 146 -2.04 7.94 -4.01
N HIS A 147 -2.11 7.23 -2.89
CA HIS A 147 -2.45 5.81 -2.82
C HIS A 147 -3.95 5.52 -2.79
N ALA A 148 -4.70 6.34 -2.04
CA ALA A 148 -6.06 6.02 -1.64
C ALA A 148 -7.00 5.92 -2.84
N LEU A 149 -7.86 4.90 -2.83
CA LEU A 149 -8.95 4.75 -3.80
C LEU A 149 -9.84 6.01 -3.85
N SER A 150 -10.04 6.65 -2.70
CA SER A 150 -10.85 7.86 -2.53
C SER A 150 -10.22 9.14 -3.11
N GLU A 151 -8.99 9.07 -3.63
CA GLU A 151 -8.42 10.17 -4.41
C GLU A 151 -9.36 10.52 -5.58
N PRO A 152 -9.78 11.79 -5.75
CA PRO A 152 -10.78 12.15 -6.75
C PRO A 152 -10.41 11.68 -8.17
N GLY A 153 -9.12 11.80 -8.52
CA GLY A 153 -8.63 11.35 -9.82
C GLY A 153 -8.60 9.82 -9.98
N ILE A 154 -8.34 9.06 -8.90
CA ILE A 154 -8.35 7.59 -8.92
C ILE A 154 -9.79 7.09 -9.02
N SER A 155 -10.67 7.56 -8.14
CA SER A 155 -12.10 7.21 -8.17
C SER A 155 -12.75 7.53 -9.51
N SER A 156 -12.52 8.73 -10.05
CA SER A 156 -13.07 9.12 -11.35
C SER A 156 -12.57 8.23 -12.50
N GLU A 157 -11.29 7.86 -12.49
CA GLU A 157 -10.71 6.99 -13.52
C GLU A 157 -11.28 5.57 -13.43
N LEU A 158 -11.38 5.02 -12.21
CA LEU A 158 -11.96 3.69 -11.98
C LEU A 158 -13.43 3.63 -12.44
N VAL A 159 -14.25 4.62 -12.09
CA VAL A 159 -15.65 4.68 -12.54
C VAL A 159 -15.72 4.73 -14.07
N ARG A 160 -14.93 5.61 -14.70
CA ARG A 160 -14.89 5.71 -16.16
C ARG A 160 -14.51 4.39 -16.85
N ILE A 161 -13.56 3.65 -16.29
CA ILE A 161 -13.15 2.35 -16.81
C ILE A 161 -14.30 1.35 -16.68
N MET A 162 -14.96 1.30 -15.52
CA MET A 162 -16.09 0.39 -15.29
C MET A 162 -17.27 0.69 -16.23
N ASP A 163 -17.58 1.96 -16.46
CA ASP A 163 -18.62 2.36 -17.42
C ASP A 163 -18.26 1.90 -18.84
N ARG A 164 -17.00 2.08 -19.27
CA ARG A 164 -16.52 1.60 -20.57
C ARG A 164 -16.64 0.08 -20.72
N ILE A 165 -16.34 -0.68 -19.67
CA ILE A 165 -16.48 -2.15 -19.68
C ILE A 165 -17.96 -2.53 -19.81
N ALA A 166 -18.84 -1.85 -19.08
CA ALA A 166 -20.28 -2.10 -19.14
C ALA A 166 -20.86 -1.79 -20.52
N ASP A 167 -20.47 -0.68 -21.14
CA ASP A 167 -20.93 -0.29 -22.48
C ASP A 167 -20.44 -1.27 -23.55
N ALA A 168 -19.17 -1.69 -23.47
CA ALA A 168 -18.61 -2.67 -24.41
C ALA A 168 -19.33 -4.03 -24.33
N ALA A 169 -19.73 -4.45 -23.13
CA ALA A 169 -20.51 -5.67 -22.93
C ALA A 169 -21.90 -5.57 -23.56
N ARG A 170 -22.59 -4.43 -23.42
CA ARG A 170 -23.92 -4.19 -24.02
C ARG A 170 -23.90 -4.14 -25.54
N CYS A 171 -22.82 -3.67 -26.15
CA CYS A 171 -22.68 -3.63 -27.61
C CYS A 171 -22.29 -4.99 -28.22
N ALA A 172 -21.91 -5.97 -27.42
CA ALA A 172 -21.53 -7.31 -27.87
C ALA A 172 -22.69 -8.32 -27.86
N GLU A 173 -23.85 -7.95 -27.30
CA GLU A 173 -25.13 -8.68 -27.35
C GLU A 173 -25.99 -8.23 -28.55
#